data_AF-A0A454CQI4-F1
#
_entry.id   AF-A0A454CQI4-F1
#
_cell.length_a   1.000
_cell.length_b   1.000
_cell.length_c   1.000
_cell.angle_alpha   90.00
_cell.angle_beta   90.00
_cell.angle_gamma   90.00
#
_symmetry.space_group_name_H-M   'P 1'
#
loop_
_entity.id
_entity.type
_entity.pdbx_description
1 polymer ?
#
loop_
_entity_poly.entity_id
_entity_poly.type
_entity_poly.pdbx_seq_one_letter_code
_entity_poly.pdbx_strand_id
1 'polypeptide(L)'
;MLTLMQGSRQHLVARAARVVNAAFNQKLEESRKIGVINIFCAGPMLHLKQDINSVCEQINQELENLPFICPFTFGEQGRFIGGENGH
;
A
#
# COMPACT_ATOMS: atom_id res chain seq x y z
N MET A 1 -18.46 15.46 18.62
CA MET A 1 -18.84 14.07 18.30
C MET A 1 -17.57 13.33 17.92
N LEU A 2 -17.21 12.26 18.63
CA LEU A 2 -16.01 11.47 18.34
C LEU A 2 -16.45 10.17 17.66
N THR A 3 -16.04 9.96 16.41
CA THR A 3 -16.41 8.77 15.64
C THR A 3 -15.21 7.83 15.57
N LEU A 4 -15.34 6.63 16.15
CA LEU A 4 -14.31 5.60 16.04
C LEU A 4 -14.50 4.85 14.71
N MET A 5 -13.56 5.02 13.78
CA MET A 5 -13.56 4.25 12.53
C MET A 5 -13.02 2.84 12.80
N GLN A 6 -13.84 1.83 12.51
CA GLN A 6 -13.44 0.43 12.58
C GLN A 6 -12.97 -0.04 11.20
N GLY A 7 -11.67 -0.35 11.08
CA GLY A 7 -11.13 -1.04 9.91
C GLY A 7 -11.28 -2.56 10.04
N SER A 8 -11.58 -3.25 8.94
CA SER A 8 -11.55 -4.72 8.90
C SER A 8 -10.27 -5.20 8.21
N ARG A 9 -9.82 -6.40 8.58
CA ARG A 9 -8.71 -7.10 7.96
C ARG A 9 -8.92 -7.27 6.44
N GLN A 10 -10.14 -7.63 6.04
CA GLN A 10 -10.53 -7.76 4.64
C GLN A 10 -10.39 -6.44 3.88
N HIS A 11 -10.79 -5.31 4.49
CA HIS A 11 -10.64 -4.00 3.87
C HIS A 11 -9.18 -3.60 3.67
N LEU A 12 -8.29 -4.01 4.59
CA LEU A 12 -6.85 -3.80 4.49
C LEU A 12 -6.26 -4.59 3.32
N VAL A 13 -6.60 -5.87 3.19
CA VAL A 13 -6.18 -6.74 2.06
C VAL A 13 -6.68 -6.16 0.72
N ALA A 14 -7.98 -5.90 0.62
CA ALA A 14 -8.60 -5.40 -0.62
C ALA A 14 -8.16 -3.97 -0.98
N ARG A 15 -7.66 -3.19 -0.02
CA ARG A 15 -7.16 -1.83 -0.29
C ARG A 15 -5.87 -1.87 -1.12
N ALA A 16 -5.00 -2.84 -0.90
CA ALA A 16 -3.76 -2.98 -1.65
C ALA A 16 -4.02 -3.15 -3.15
N ALA A 17 -4.85 -4.13 -3.50
CA ALA A 17 -5.26 -4.41 -4.87
C ALA A 17 -5.92 -3.19 -5.54
N ARG A 18 -6.87 -2.54 -4.84
CA ARG A 18 -7.54 -1.33 -5.35
C ARG A 18 -6.58 -0.17 -5.62
N VAL A 19 -5.60 0.07 -4.75
CA VAL A 19 -4.60 1.13 -4.95
C VAL A 19 -3.71 0.80 -6.15
N VAL A 20 -3.27 -0.47 -6.26
CA VAL A 20 -2.49 -0.92 -7.41
C VAL A 20 -3.27 -0.76 -8.71
N ASN A 21 -4.53 -1.23 -8.76
CA ASN A 21 -5.40 -1.07 -9.91
C ASN A 21 -5.59 0.41 -10.28
N ALA A 22 -5.87 1.27 -9.30
CA ALA A 22 -6.08 2.70 -9.56
C ALA A 22 -4.82 3.39 -10.09
N ALA A 23 -3.63 3.06 -9.56
CA ALA A 23 -2.37 3.61 -10.04
C ALA A 23 -1.98 3.04 -11.40
N PHE A 24 -2.17 1.74 -11.60
CA PHE A 24 -1.82 1.04 -12.83
C PHE A 24 -2.79 1.35 -13.97
N ASN A 25 -4.04 1.70 -13.71
CA ASN A 25 -5.00 2.13 -14.73
C ASN A 25 -5.03 3.65 -14.92
N GLN A 26 -4.29 4.40 -14.12
CA GLN A 26 -4.11 5.82 -14.35
C GLN A 26 -3.40 6.02 -15.69
N LYS A 27 -3.99 6.84 -16.56
CA LYS A 27 -3.41 7.25 -17.84
C LYS A 27 -2.32 8.29 -17.58
N LEU A 28 -1.14 7.82 -17.20
CA LEU A 28 0.10 8.58 -17.43
C LEU A 28 0.44 8.41 -18.90
N GLU A 29 0.57 9.52 -19.62
CA GLU A 29 0.77 9.48 -21.08
C GLU A 29 2.02 8.67 -21.48
N GLU A 30 1.86 7.92 -22.57
CA GLU A 30 2.87 7.22 -23.39
C GLU A 30 3.93 6.36 -22.68
N SER A 31 3.76 6.06 -21.38
CA SER A 31 4.75 5.33 -20.60
C SER A 31 4.37 3.86 -20.43
N ARG A 32 5.26 2.96 -20.83
CA ARG A 32 5.13 1.52 -20.56
C ARG A 32 5.33 1.25 -19.07
N LYS A 33 4.33 0.66 -18.43
CA LYS A 33 4.41 0.19 -17.04
C LYS A 33 5.19 -1.13 -17.02
N ILE A 34 6.23 -1.20 -16.19
CA ILE A 34 7.13 -2.38 -16.11
C ILE A 34 7.05 -3.11 -14.76
N GLY A 35 6.31 -2.56 -13.79
CA GLY A 35 6.15 -3.12 -12.47
C GLY A 35 5.60 -2.12 -11.46
N VAL A 36 5.47 -2.55 -10.21
CA VAL A 36 4.90 -1.73 -9.12
C VAL A 36 5.74 -1.77 -7.85
N ILE A 37 5.81 -0.63 -7.17
CA ILE A 37 6.33 -0.51 -5.81
C ILE A 37 5.15 -0.13 -4.92
N ASN A 38 4.73 -1.04 -4.04
CA ASN A 38 3.64 -0.81 -3.10
C ASN A 38 4.18 -0.75 -1.67
N ILE A 39 4.28 0.46 -1.12
CA ILE A 39 4.85 0.69 0.20
C ILE A 39 3.73 0.64 1.25
N PHE A 40 3.82 -0.33 2.15
CA PHE A 40 2.88 -0.48 3.26
C PHE A 40 3.43 0.14 4.54
N CYS A 41 2.54 0.81 5.28
CA CYS A 41 2.85 1.18 6.66
C CYS A 41 3.01 -0.09 7.51
N ALA A 42 4.14 -0.21 8.20
CA ALA A 42 4.47 -1.39 8.99
C ALA A 42 3.51 -1.63 10.16
N GLY A 43 2.86 -0.59 10.70
CA GLY A 43 1.88 -0.72 11.79
C GLY A 43 0.72 -1.66 11.44
N PRO A 44 -0.13 -1.32 10.44
CA PRO A 44 -1.15 -2.24 9.94
C PRO A 44 -0.59 -3.58 9.43
N MET A 45 0.65 -3.57 8.91
CA MET A 45 1.29 -4.80 8.43
C MET A 45 1.49 -5.85 9.54
N LEU A 46 1.78 -5.44 10.77
CA LEU A 46 1.94 -6.39 11.89
C LEU A 46 0.74 -7.35 12.01
N HIS A 47 -0.47 -6.86 11.69
CA HIS A 47 -1.67 -7.67 11.69
C HIS A 47 -1.91 -8.39 10.35
N LEU A 48 -1.48 -7.84 9.23
CA LEU A 48 -1.62 -8.42 7.87
C LEU A 48 -0.63 -9.54 7.57
N LYS A 49 0.43 -9.74 8.35
CA LYS A 49 1.50 -10.71 8.06
C LYS A 49 1.00 -12.12 7.73
N GLN A 50 -0.03 -12.59 8.43
CA GLN A 50 -0.62 -13.92 8.19
C GLN A 50 -1.47 -14.00 6.90
N ASP A 51 -1.86 -12.87 6.30
CA ASP A 51 -2.61 -12.81 5.03
C ASP A 51 -1.74 -12.34 3.86
N ILE A 52 -0.43 -12.17 4.05
CA ILE A 52 0.42 -11.53 3.05
C ILE A 52 0.43 -12.28 1.71
N ASN A 53 0.27 -13.60 1.73
CA ASN A 53 0.15 -14.40 0.52
C ASN A 53 -1.11 -14.03 -0.29
N SER A 54 -2.26 -13.85 0.39
CA SER A 54 -3.50 -13.42 -0.27
C SER A 54 -3.39 -12.01 -0.84
N VAL A 55 -2.66 -11.12 -0.16
CA VAL A 55 -2.35 -9.79 -0.70
C VAL A 55 -1.51 -9.90 -1.96
N CYS A 56 -0.44 -10.69 -1.94
CA CYS A 56 0.43 -10.92 -3.09
C CYS A 56 -0.31 -11.54 -4.28
N GLU A 57 -1.20 -12.51 -4.04
CA GLU A 57 -2.04 -13.12 -5.07
C GLU A 57 -2.95 -12.09 -5.75
N GLN A 58 -3.63 -11.25 -4.96
CA GLN A 58 -4.49 -10.20 -5.52
C GLN A 58 -3.69 -9.16 -6.31
N ILE A 59 -2.52 -8.74 -5.81
CA ILE A 59 -1.66 -7.81 -6.54
C ILE A 59 -1.17 -8.42 -7.86
N ASN A 60 -0.77 -9.69 -7.86
CA ASN A 60 -0.36 -10.39 -9.09
C ASN A 60 -1.49 -10.44 -10.12
N GLN A 61 -2.72 -10.72 -9.69
CA GLN A 61 -3.90 -10.74 -10.56
C GLN A 61 -4.17 -9.36 -11.17
N GLU A 62 -4.11 -8.29 -10.36
CA GLU A 62 -4.31 -6.92 -10.83
C GLU A 62 -3.21 -6.42 -11.77
N LEU A 63 -2.01 -7.00 -11.67
CA LEU A 63 -0.84 -6.60 -12.46
C LEU A 63 -0.56 -7.49 -13.66
N GLU A 64 -1.44 -8.46 -13.96
CA GLU A 64 -1.23 -9.42 -15.05
C GLU A 64 0.15 -10.11 -14.97
N ASN A 65 0.60 -10.39 -13.74
CA ASN A 65 1.93 -10.97 -13.41
C ASN A 65 3.14 -10.06 -13.71
N LEU A 66 2.97 -8.74 -13.84
CA LEU A 66 4.11 -7.83 -13.84
C LEU A 66 4.83 -7.86 -12.48
N PRO A 67 6.16 -7.69 -12.46
CA PRO A 67 6.93 -7.75 -11.23
C PRO A 67 6.54 -6.62 -10.28
N PHE A 68 6.52 -6.92 -8.99
CA PHE A 68 6.27 -5.92 -7.95
C PHE A 68 7.12 -6.15 -6.71
N ILE A 69 7.33 -5.08 -5.95
CA ILE A 69 7.88 -5.14 -4.59
C ILE A 69 6.89 -4.54 -3.61
N CYS A 70 6.79 -5.15 -2.42
CA CYS A 70 5.93 -4.70 -1.33
C CYS A 70 6.74 -4.47 -0.05
N PRO A 71 7.58 -3.42 0.02
CA PRO A 71 8.31 -3.11 1.23
C PRO A 71 7.39 -2.60 2.33
N PHE A 72 7.79 -2.87 3.57
CA PHE A 72 7.14 -2.35 4.78
C PHE A 72 8.05 -1.32 5.42
N THR A 73 7.53 -0.13 5.67
CA THR A 73 8.27 0.93 6.36
C THR A 73 7.48 1.36 7.59
N PHE A 74 8.15 1.50 8.73
CA PHE A 74 7.59 2.27 9.82
C PHE A 74 7.66 3.72 9.38
N GLY A 75 6.53 4.43 9.43
CA GLY A 75 6.55 5.88 9.29
C GLY A 75 7.28 6.43 10.49
N GLU A 76 8.54 6.81 10.31
CA GLU A 76 9.18 7.73 11.24
C GLU A 76 8.38 9.03 11.11
N GLN A 77 7.84 9.57 12.21
CA GLN A 77 7.38 10.95 12.20
C GLN A 77 8.61 11.80 11.85
N GLY A 78 8.70 12.21 10.59
CA GLY A 78 9.85 12.96 10.11
C GLY A 78 9.93 14.27 10.87
N ARG A 79 10.93 14.39 11.73
CA ARG A 79 11.33 15.67 12.31
C ARG A 79 12.14 16.38 11.23
N PHE A 80 11.71 17.56 10.80
CA PHE A 80 12.56 18.38 9.92
C PHE A 80 13.88 18.71 10.64
N ILE A 81 14.92 19.08 9.88
CA ILE A 81 16.23 19.44 10.43
C ILE A 81 16.10 20.52 11.54
N GLY A 82 15.04 21.34 11.50
CA GLY A 82 14.71 22.36 12.51
C GLY A 82 13.92 21.91 13.75
N GLY A 83 13.62 20.61 13.92
CA GLY A 83 12.88 20.13 15.10
C GLY A 83 11.34 20.21 14.97
N GLU A 84 10.85 20.77 13.88
CA GLU A 84 9.41 20.91 13.62
C GLU A 84 8.81 19.57 13.18
N ASN A 85 7.64 19.26 13.70
CA ASN A 85 6.82 18.17 13.20
C ASN A 85 6.23 18.60 11.86
N GLY A 86 6.48 17.84 10.80
CA GLY A 86 5.89 18.11 9.49
C GLY A 86 4.44 17.65 9.37
N HIS A 87 3.56 18.19 10.23
CA HIS A 87 2.13 17.93 10.21
C HIS A 87 1.32 19.22 10.13
#